data_AF-A0A7S9VP69-F1
#
_entry.id   AF-A0A7S9VP69-F1
#
_cell.length_a   1.000
_cell.length_b   1.000
_cell.length_c   1.000
_cell.angle_alpha   90.00
_cell.angle_beta   90.00
_cell.angle_gamma   90.00
#
_symmetry.space_group_name_H-M   'P 1'
#
loop_
_entity.id
_entity.type
_entity.pdbx_description
1 polymer ?
#
loop_
_entity_poly.entity_id
_entity_poly.type
_entity_poly.pdbx_seq_one_letter_code
_entity_poly.pdbx_strand_id
1 'polypeptide(L)' 'MKFVRKMLKNEKGATAIEYGLIAALIAVAAIGAMTSLGGKLGNTFNKVSANMN' A
#
# COMPACT_ATOMS: atom_id res chain seq x y z
N MET A 1 39.26 -3.67 -8.15
CA MET A 1 38.59 -4.26 -6.96
C MET A 1 37.98 -3.27 -5.95
N LYS A 2 38.28 -1.96 -5.99
CA LYS A 2 37.73 -0.99 -5.01
C LYS A 2 36.22 -0.72 -5.16
N PHE A 3 35.71 -0.72 -6.40
CA PHE A 3 34.30 -0.50 -6.69
C PHE A 3 33.39 -1.61 -6.12
N VAL A 4 33.73 -2.87 -6.39
CA VAL A 4 32.96 -4.04 -5.91
C VAL A 4 32.96 -4.12 -4.38
N ARG A 5 34.10 -3.84 -3.71
CA ARG A 5 34.16 -3.75 -2.24
C ARG A 5 33.31 -2.62 -1.66
N LYS A 6 33.17 -1.50 -2.39
CA LYS A 6 32.34 -0.36 -1.95
C LYS A 6 30.85 -0.64 -2.09
N MET A 7 30.44 -1.42 -3.10
CA MET A 7 29.05 -1.90 -3.23
C MET A 7 28.69 -2.90 -2.14
N LEU A 8 29.57 -3.86 -1.83
CA LEU A 8 29.37 -4.83 -0.75
C LEU A 8 29.31 -4.22 0.65
N LYS A 9 29.88 -3.02 0.85
CA LYS A 9 29.82 -2.26 2.10
C LYS A 9 28.63 -1.28 2.19
N ASN A 10 27.78 -1.23 1.17
CA ASN A 10 26.76 -0.19 1.06
C ASN A 10 25.42 -0.66 1.65
N GLU A 11 25.14 -0.27 2.90
CA GLU A 11 23.93 -0.66 3.63
C GLU A 11 22.67 0.12 3.22
N LYS A 12 22.80 1.07 2.28
CA LYS A 12 21.65 1.79 1.70
C LYS A 12 20.64 0.84 1.03
N GLY A 13 21.12 -0.28 0.48
CA GLY A 13 20.23 -1.31 -0.08
C GLY A 13 19.53 -2.14 1.00
N ALA A 14 20.19 -2.41 2.12
CA ALA A 14 19.62 -3.14 3.23
C ALA A 14 18.50 -2.32 3.91
N THR A 15 18.73 -1.03 4.13
CA THR A 15 17.71 -0.10 4.65
C THR A 15 16.53 0.06 3.69
N ALA A 16 16.75 0.03 2.37
CA ALA A 16 15.65 0.06 1.40
C ALA A 16 14.72 -1.16 1.50
N ILE A 17 15.24 -2.33 1.88
CA ILE A 17 14.43 -3.55 2.06
C ILE A 17 13.58 -3.46 3.34
N GLU A 18 14.11 -2.87 4.41
CA GLU A 18 13.38 -2.67 5.67
C GLU A 18 12.21 -1.70 5.51
N TYR A 19 12.47 -0.52 4.95
CA TYR A 19 11.41 0.46 4.68
C TYR A 19 10.48 0.00 3.55
N GLY A 20 10.98 -0.81 2.61
CA GLY A 20 10.16 -1.42 1.56
C GLY A 20 9.10 -2.37 2.12
N LEU A 21 9.46 -3.19 3.11
CA LEU A 21 8.50 -4.07 3.79
C LEU A 21 7.44 -3.28 4.56
N ILE A 22 7.84 -2.24 5.29
CA ILE A 22 6.91 -1.37 6.03
C ILE A 22 5.94 -0.68 5.05
N ALA A 23 6.45 -0.13 3.95
CA ALA A 23 5.63 0.49 2.91
C ALA A 23 4.65 -0.50 2.28
N ALA A 24 5.07 -1.74 2.01
CA ALA A 24 4.21 -2.78 1.49
C ALA A 24 3.06 -3.13 2.46
N LEU A 25 3.33 -3.24 3.76
CA LEU A 25 2.31 -3.51 4.77
C LEU A 25 1.28 -2.37 4.88
N ILE A 26 1.75 -1.11 4.85
CA ILE A 26 0.87 0.06 4.85
C ILE A 26 0.00 0.07 3.60
N ALA A 27 0.58 -0.22 2.43
CA ALA A 27 -0.14 -0.24 1.16
C ALA A 27 -1.26 -1.30 1.18
N VAL A 28 -0.98 -2.52 1.65
CA VAL A 28 -1.99 -3.59 1.77
C VAL A 28 -3.14 -3.17 2.70
N ALA A 29 -2.82 -2.59 3.86
CA ALA A 29 -3.82 -2.10 4.80
C ALA A 29 -4.69 -0.99 4.18
N ALA A 30 -4.08 -0.04 3.47
CA ALA A 30 -4.79 1.04 2.79
C ALA A 30 -5.72 0.52 1.69
N ILE A 31 -5.27 -0.45 0.87
CA ILE A 31 -6.08 -1.10 -0.16
C ILE A 31 -7.31 -1.78 0.47
N GLY A 32 -7.11 -2.52 1.56
CA GLY A 32 -8.21 -3.17 2.28
C GLY A 32 -9.24 -2.17 2.81
N ALA A 33 -8.77 -1.07 3.42
CA ALA A 33 -9.64 -0.02 3.93
C ALA A 33 -10.45 0.69 2.83
N MET A 34 -9.78 1.04 1.72
CA MET A 34 -10.43 1.69 0.56
C MET A 34 -11.46 0.76 -0.11
N THR A 35 -11.18 -0.54 -0.20
CA THR A 35 -12.12 -1.53 -0.75
C THR A 35 -13.39 -1.59 0.08
N SER A 36 -13.25 -1.69 1.42
CA SER A 36 -14.39 -1.69 2.35
C SER A 36 -15.18 -0.38 2.27
N LEU A 37 -14.50 0.76 2.24
CA LEU A 37 -15.13 2.08 2.10
C LEU A 37 -15.90 2.19 0.78
N GLY A 38 -15.31 1.77 -0.34
CA GLY A 38 -15.95 1.77 -1.65
C GLY A 38 -17.22 0.93 -1.67
N GLY A 39 -17.19 -0.26 -1.06
CA GLY A 39 -18.37 -1.11 -0.92
C GLY A 39 -19.49 -0.46 -0.10
N LYS A 40 -19.15 0.18 1.03
CA LYS A 40 -20.13 0.92 1.84
C LYS A 40 -20.74 2.10 1.07
N LEU A 41 -19.91 2.84 0.36
CA LEU A 41 -20.35 4.00 -0.43
C LEU A 41 -21.26 3.56 -1.58
N GLY A 42 -20.91 2.50 -2.30
CA GLY A 42 -21.77 1.90 -3.33
C GLY A 42 -23.11 1.44 -2.77
N ASN A 43 -23.12 0.79 -1.61
CA ASN A 43 -24.36 0.40 -0.93
C ASN A 43 -25.22 1.62 -0.56
N THR A 44 -24.61 2.72 -0.11
CA THR A 44 -25.34 3.96 0.19
C THR A 44 -25.96 4.55 -1.08
N PHE A 45 -25.21 4.66 -2.18
CA PHE A 45 -25.76 5.15 -3.44
C PHE A 45 -26.87 4.26 -3.98
N ASN A 46 -26.72 2.94 -3.91
CA ASN A 46 -27.76 1.99 -4.31
C ASN A 46 -29.03 2.17 -3.48
N LYS A 47 -28.90 2.37 -2.16
CA LYS A 47 -30.04 2.66 -1.28
C LYS A 47 -30.74 3.96 -1.67
N VAL A 48 -29.98 5.02 -1.94
CA VAL A 48 -30.57 6.30 -2.40
C VAL A 48 -31.31 6.10 -3.71
N SER A 49 -30.67 5.46 -4.70
CA SER A 49 -31.28 5.15 -6.00
C SER A 49 -32.57 4.34 -5.87
N ALA A 50 -32.59 3.36 -4.97
CA ALA A 50 -33.77 2.52 -4.74
C ALA A 50 -34.94 3.27 -4.09
N ASN A 51 -34.66 4.33 -3.31
CA ASN A 51 -35.71 5.16 -2.68
C ASN A 51 -36.18 6.31 -3.59
N MET A 52 -35.50 6.56 -4.73
CA MET A 52 -35.89 7.59 -5.70
C MET A 52 -36.85 7.08 -6.78
N ASN A 53 -37.07 5.77 -6.84
CA ASN A 53 -37.91 5.08 -7.82
C ASN A 53 -39.14 4.46 -7.14
#